data_AF-A0A6C2E192-F1
#
_entry.id   AF-A0A6C2E192-F1
#
_cell.length_a   1.000
_cell.length_b   1.000
_cell.length_c   1.000
_cell.angle_alpha   90.00
_cell.angle_beta   90.00
_cell.angle_gamma   90.00
#
_symmetry.space_group_name_H-M   'P 1'
#
loop_
_entity.id
_entity.type
_entity.pdbx_description
1 polymer ?
#
loop_
_entity_poly.entity_id
_entity_poly.type
_entity_poly.pdbx_seq_one_letter_code
_entity_poly.pdbx_strand_id
1 'polypeptide(L)'
;MYLCEFDELLKKHFPRWFRSSTSKNDLVDFLLQSIPDDFEYNDAIGQYLHRNDVAIRLRLNRPDKIQKFTEPWVRKFADTQAYQQEVYLEYNGYRIETYWFVGVDGSRYLIPYPKSAFDLRITPFQYHLASILNSKLPSLGLDHGLQVAGISVTDEAGI
;
A
#
# COMPACT_ATOMS: atom_id res chain seq x y z
N MET A 1 38.22 20.63 6.07
CA MET A 1 38.50 20.37 4.63
C MET A 1 38.93 18.92 4.37
N TYR A 2 39.50 18.18 5.35
CA TYR A 2 40.00 16.80 5.16
C TYR A 2 38.95 15.68 5.08
N LEU A 3 37.75 15.86 5.65
CA LEU A 3 36.73 14.80 5.66
C LEU A 3 36.04 14.60 4.30
N CYS A 4 35.92 15.67 3.51
CA CYS A 4 35.20 15.64 2.23
C CYS A 4 36.00 14.93 1.12
N GLU A 5 37.33 15.11 1.09
CA GLU A 5 38.20 14.41 0.12
C GLU A 5 38.27 12.90 0.37
N PHE A 6 38.20 12.49 1.65
CA PHE A 6 38.22 11.07 2.02
C PHE A 6 36.91 10.37 1.64
N ASP A 7 35.76 11.02 1.86
CA ASP A 7 34.45 10.49 1.45
C ASP A 7 34.33 10.32 -0.06
N GLU A 8 34.82 11.29 -0.85
CA GLU A 8 34.81 11.20 -2.31
C GLU A 8 35.75 10.10 -2.82
N LEU A 9 36.89 9.88 -2.16
CA LEU A 9 37.79 8.75 -2.44
C LEU A 9 37.12 7.41 -2.14
N LEU A 10 36.44 7.28 -1.00
CA LEU A 10 35.75 6.04 -0.64
C LEU A 10 34.56 5.75 -1.56
N LYS A 11 33.79 6.76 -1.98
CA LYS A 11 32.72 6.59 -2.98
C LYS A 11 33.27 6.12 -4.33
N LYS A 12 34.41 6.65 -4.76
CA LYS A 12 35.07 6.29 -6.01
C LYS A 12 35.59 4.84 -6.02
N HIS A 13 36.19 4.39 -4.91
CA HIS A 13 36.84 3.08 -4.82
C HIS A 13 35.94 1.98 -4.27
N PHE A 14 34.92 2.33 -3.47
CA PHE A 14 33.95 1.41 -2.90
C PHE A 14 32.51 1.90 -3.14
N PRO A 15 32.09 2.10 -4.41
CA PRO A 15 30.76 2.64 -4.73
C PRO A 15 29.62 1.78 -4.17
N ARG A 16 29.86 0.48 -3.96
CA ARG A 16 28.88 -0.45 -3.36
C ARG A 16 28.70 -0.27 -1.83
N TRP A 17 29.61 0.43 -1.16
CA TRP A 17 29.56 0.66 0.30
C TRP A 17 28.83 1.95 0.66
N PHE A 18 28.78 2.90 -0.26
CA PHE A 18 27.84 4.02 -0.18
C PHE A 18 26.51 3.59 -0.76
N ARG A 19 25.66 2.98 0.08
CA ARG A 19 24.23 2.92 -0.24
C ARG A 19 23.74 4.36 -0.32
N SER A 20 23.25 4.78 -1.48
CA SER A 20 22.29 5.88 -1.54
C SER A 20 21.16 5.49 -0.58
N SER A 21 20.99 6.25 0.51
CA SER A 21 19.91 6.01 1.46
C SER A 21 18.57 6.17 0.75
N THR A 22 17.72 5.15 0.82
CA THR A 22 16.37 5.23 0.27
C THR A 22 15.48 6.05 1.21
N SER A 23 14.90 7.13 0.71
CA SER A 23 13.92 7.91 1.45
C SER A 23 12.53 7.28 1.38
N LYS A 24 11.61 7.74 2.23
CA LYS A 24 10.20 7.35 2.14
C LYS A 24 9.60 7.70 0.77
N ASN A 25 9.92 8.88 0.23
CA ASN A 25 9.40 9.32 -1.06
C ASN A 25 9.90 8.43 -2.19
N ASP A 26 11.17 8.02 -2.16
CA ASP A 26 11.70 7.07 -3.15
C ASP A 26 10.92 5.75 -3.14
N LEU A 27 10.49 5.27 -1.96
CA LEU A 27 9.66 4.06 -1.85
C LEU A 27 8.24 4.29 -2.36
N VAL A 28 7.65 5.46 -2.12
CA VAL A 28 6.31 5.80 -2.64
C VAL A 28 6.34 5.92 -4.16
N ASP A 29 7.34 6.60 -4.72
CA ASP A 29 7.54 6.73 -6.16
C ASP A 29 7.81 5.38 -6.81
N PHE A 30 8.56 4.51 -6.12
CA PHE A 30 8.77 3.13 -6.54
C PHE A 30 7.45 2.35 -6.61
N LEU A 31 6.61 2.46 -5.57
CA LEU A 31 5.30 1.81 -5.57
C LEU A 31 4.40 2.34 -6.70
N LEU A 32 4.42 3.65 -6.97
CA LEU A 32 3.67 4.26 -8.09
C LEU A 32 4.09 3.74 -9.47
N GLN A 33 5.34 3.34 -9.61
CA GLN A 33 5.89 2.79 -10.86
C GLN A 33 5.73 1.28 -10.96
N SER A 34 5.35 0.61 -9.87
CA SER A 34 5.18 -0.83 -9.83
C SER A 34 3.84 -1.24 -10.46
N ILE A 35 3.73 -2.49 -10.87
CA ILE A 35 2.47 -3.09 -11.30
C ILE A 35 2.10 -4.29 -10.40
N PRO A 36 0.82 -4.72 -10.39
CA PRO A 36 0.42 -5.81 -9.51
C PRO A 36 1.20 -7.13 -9.71
N ASP A 37 1.70 -7.38 -10.91
CA ASP A 37 2.49 -8.57 -11.23
C ASP A 37 3.96 -8.49 -10.79
N ASP A 38 4.42 -7.33 -10.31
CA ASP A 38 5.73 -7.22 -9.65
C ASP A 38 5.73 -7.82 -8.24
N PHE A 39 4.57 -8.17 -7.71
CA PHE A 39 4.40 -8.69 -6.35
C PHE A 39 3.98 -10.16 -6.31
N GLU A 40 4.69 -10.92 -5.50
CA GLU A 40 4.28 -12.27 -5.08
C GLU A 40 3.51 -12.18 -3.78
N TYR A 41 2.33 -12.79 -3.75
CA TYR A 41 1.47 -12.79 -2.57
C TYR A 41 1.58 -14.10 -1.79
N ASN A 42 1.95 -14.00 -0.52
CA ASN A 42 1.90 -15.08 0.45
C ASN A 42 0.67 -14.88 1.35
N ASP A 43 -0.38 -15.64 1.06
CA ASP A 43 -1.63 -15.57 1.80
C ASP A 43 -1.54 -16.10 3.23
N ALA A 44 -0.57 -16.94 3.61
CA ALA A 44 -0.48 -17.43 4.98
C ALA A 44 -0.16 -16.29 5.97
N ILE A 45 0.65 -15.32 5.53
CA ILE A 45 1.12 -14.20 6.34
C ILE A 45 0.65 -12.82 5.84
N GLY A 46 -0.16 -12.79 4.77
CA GLY A 46 -0.68 -11.55 4.19
C GLY A 46 0.40 -10.64 3.65
N GLN A 47 1.43 -11.19 3.02
CA GLN A 47 2.59 -10.43 2.55
C GLN A 47 2.66 -10.40 1.03
N TYR A 48 2.89 -9.21 0.47
CA TYR A 48 3.26 -8.97 -0.91
C TYR A 48 4.76 -8.67 -0.96
N LEU A 49 5.54 -9.55 -1.57
CA LEU A 49 6.98 -9.40 -1.75
C LEU A 49 7.27 -8.91 -3.17
N HIS A 50 8.01 -7.82 -3.30
CA HIS A 50 8.41 -7.34 -4.62
C HIS A 50 9.47 -8.27 -5.24
N ARG A 51 9.27 -8.71 -6.49
CA ARG A 51 10.08 -9.73 -7.17
C ARG A 51 11.52 -9.28 -7.41
N ASN A 52 11.71 -8.04 -7.83
CA ASN A 52 13.03 -7.51 -8.20
C ASN A 52 13.75 -6.81 -7.04
N ASP A 53 13.06 -6.54 -5.93
CA ASP A 53 13.65 -5.93 -4.73
C ASP A 53 13.03 -6.53 -3.48
N VAL A 54 13.66 -7.58 -2.97
CA VAL A 54 13.19 -8.34 -1.80
C VAL A 54 13.24 -7.57 -0.48
N ALA A 55 13.83 -6.37 -0.48
CA ALA A 55 13.78 -5.46 0.67
C ALA A 55 12.41 -4.79 0.81
N ILE A 56 11.64 -4.68 -0.29
CA ILE A 56 10.34 -4.01 -0.35
C ILE A 56 9.21 -5.02 -0.14
N ARG A 57 8.35 -4.74 0.83
CA ARG A 57 7.17 -5.56 1.14
C ARG A 57 5.97 -4.68 1.44
N LEU A 58 4.79 -5.13 1.01
CA LEU A 58 3.52 -4.68 1.57
C LEU A 58 2.98 -5.79 2.46
N ARG A 59 2.54 -5.46 3.68
CA ARG A 59 2.04 -6.46 4.63
C ARG A 59 0.69 -6.07 5.18
N LEU A 60 -0.28 -6.95 5.02
CA LEU A 60 -1.57 -6.84 5.68
C LEU A 60 -1.36 -7.11 7.18
N ASN A 61 -1.77 -6.18 8.04
CA ASN A 61 -1.84 -6.45 9.46
C ASN A 61 -2.94 -7.48 9.72
N ARG A 62 -2.59 -8.58 10.40
CA ARG A 62 -3.52 -9.66 10.77
C ARG A 62 -3.53 -9.79 12.29
N PRO A 63 -4.21 -8.87 13.00
CA PRO A 63 -4.30 -8.93 14.45
C PRO A 63 -5.23 -10.07 14.90
N ASP A 64 -4.99 -10.61 16.09
CA ASP A 64 -5.89 -11.60 16.71
C ASP A 64 -7.32 -11.07 16.89
N LYS A 65 -7.44 -9.76 17.10
CA LYS A 65 -8.73 -9.06 17.20
C LYS A 65 -8.90 -8.10 16.03
N ILE A 66 -9.80 -8.44 15.13
CA ILE A 66 -10.16 -7.60 13.99
C ILE A 66 -11.05 -6.45 14.46
N GLN A 67 -10.72 -5.22 14.05
CA GLN A 67 -11.51 -4.03 14.36
C GLN A 67 -12.64 -3.85 13.36
N LYS A 68 -13.89 -3.78 13.84
CA LYS A 68 -15.05 -3.45 13.00
C LYS A 68 -14.96 -2.01 12.51
N PHE A 69 -15.35 -1.80 11.27
CA PHE A 69 -15.47 -0.49 10.65
C PHE A 69 -16.93 -0.24 10.29
N THR A 70 -17.43 0.98 10.51
CA THR A 70 -18.84 1.30 10.29
C THR A 70 -18.97 2.72 9.74
N GLU A 71 -19.33 2.80 8.46
CA GLU A 71 -19.66 4.04 7.78
C GLU A 71 -20.82 3.83 6.79
N PRO A 72 -21.54 4.89 6.38
CA PRO A 72 -22.71 4.75 5.50
C PRO A 72 -22.41 4.05 4.16
N TRP A 73 -21.25 4.30 3.56
CA TRP A 73 -20.90 3.73 2.25
C TRP A 73 -20.65 2.21 2.30
N VAL A 74 -20.23 1.67 3.44
CA VAL A 74 -20.05 0.23 3.65
C VAL A 74 -21.37 -0.53 3.56
N ARG A 75 -22.47 0.10 3.99
CA ARG A 75 -23.79 -0.55 4.00
C ARG A 75 -24.37 -0.80 2.60
N LYS A 76 -23.68 -0.34 1.55
CA LYS A 76 -24.05 -0.56 0.15
C LYS A 76 -23.60 -1.93 -0.37
N PHE A 77 -22.68 -2.60 0.32
CA PHE A 77 -22.25 -3.96 -0.02
C PHE A 77 -23.27 -5.01 0.44
N ALA A 78 -23.24 -6.19 -0.20
CA ALA A 78 -24.16 -7.29 0.12
C ALA A 78 -23.94 -7.81 1.54
N ASP A 79 -22.68 -8.09 1.91
CA ASP A 79 -22.31 -8.21 3.31
C ASP A 79 -21.95 -6.83 3.89
N THR A 80 -22.74 -6.41 4.88
CA THR A 80 -22.64 -5.11 5.54
C THR A 80 -21.60 -5.08 6.67
N GLN A 81 -21.00 -6.23 7.01
CA GLN A 81 -19.87 -6.26 7.92
C GLN A 81 -18.62 -5.74 7.20
N ALA A 82 -17.91 -4.84 7.86
CA ALA A 82 -16.62 -4.35 7.40
C ALA A 82 -15.62 -4.26 8.53
N TYR A 83 -14.36 -4.32 8.14
CA TYR A 83 -13.26 -4.41 9.06
C TYR A 83 -12.12 -3.52 8.61
N GLN A 84 -11.49 -2.85 9.56
CA GLN A 84 -10.29 -2.07 9.31
C GLN A 84 -9.14 -3.00 8.97
N GLN A 85 -8.41 -2.66 7.90
CA GLN A 85 -7.23 -3.36 7.42
C GLN A 85 -6.08 -2.35 7.32
N GLU A 86 -5.10 -2.50 8.19
CA GLU A 86 -3.83 -1.78 8.04
C GLU A 86 -2.95 -2.49 7.00
N VAL A 87 -2.28 -1.72 6.17
CA VAL A 87 -1.30 -2.21 5.21
C VAL A 87 0.02 -1.49 5.45
N TYR A 88 1.05 -2.25 5.80
CA TYR A 88 2.37 -1.71 6.08
C TYR A 88 3.23 -1.71 4.84
N LEU A 89 3.83 -0.57 4.52
CA LEU A 89 5.00 -0.52 3.66
C LEU A 89 6.23 -0.80 4.50
N GLU A 90 6.95 -1.86 4.17
CA GLU A 90 8.16 -2.27 4.85
C GLU A 90 9.36 -2.22 3.90
N TYR A 91 10.48 -1.70 4.41
CA TYR A 91 11.77 -1.66 3.72
C TYR A 91 12.86 -2.21 4.62
N ASN A 92 13.60 -3.22 4.13
CA ASN A 92 14.63 -3.93 4.91
C ASN A 92 14.10 -4.47 6.26
N GLY A 93 12.82 -4.86 6.33
CA GLY A 93 12.17 -5.39 7.54
C GLY A 93 11.70 -4.33 8.53
N TYR A 94 11.88 -3.04 8.25
CA TYR A 94 11.34 -1.94 9.05
C TYR A 94 10.06 -1.40 8.44
N ARG A 95 9.07 -1.10 9.29
CA ARG A 95 7.84 -0.40 8.87
C ARG A 95 8.16 1.07 8.59
N ILE A 96 7.90 1.49 7.36
CA ILE A 96 8.14 2.86 6.88
C ILE A 96 6.85 3.68 6.90
N GLU A 97 5.73 3.08 6.50
CA GLU A 97 4.42 3.74 6.45
C GLU A 97 3.28 2.74 6.70
N THR A 98 2.12 3.24 7.15
CA THR A 98 0.88 2.50 7.30
C THR A 98 -0.23 3.16 6.47
N TYR A 99 -0.83 2.37 5.57
CA TYR A 99 -2.00 2.77 4.79
C TYR A 99 -3.25 2.09 5.35
N TRP A 100 -4.36 2.83 5.34
CA TRP A 100 -5.61 2.38 5.93
C TRP A 100 -6.60 1.96 4.85
N PHE A 101 -7.08 0.73 4.97
CA PHE A 101 -8.05 0.10 4.09
C PHE A 101 -9.22 -0.45 4.91
N VAL A 102 -10.30 -0.74 4.22
CA VAL A 102 -11.46 -1.44 4.76
C VAL A 102 -11.67 -2.71 3.96
N GLY A 103 -11.64 -3.86 4.65
CA GLY A 103 -12.15 -5.11 4.12
C GLY A 103 -13.67 -5.10 4.13
N VAL A 104 -14.28 -5.24 2.95
CA VAL A 104 -15.74 -5.24 2.77
C VAL A 104 -16.20 -6.48 2.01
N ASP A 105 -17.50 -6.77 2.09
CA ASP A 105 -18.17 -7.86 1.39
C ASP A 105 -17.54 -9.25 1.70
N GLY A 106 -17.29 -9.54 2.97
CA GLY A 106 -16.56 -10.74 3.39
C GLY A 106 -15.08 -10.74 3.00
N SER A 107 -14.44 -9.57 3.04
CA SER A 107 -13.04 -9.34 2.65
C SER A 107 -12.73 -9.63 1.18
N ARG A 108 -13.75 -9.59 0.31
CA ARG A 108 -13.58 -9.69 -1.15
C ARG A 108 -12.94 -8.44 -1.74
N TYR A 109 -13.15 -7.27 -1.13
CA TYR A 109 -12.51 -6.02 -1.57
C TYR A 109 -11.75 -5.38 -0.41
N LEU A 110 -10.57 -4.82 -0.73
CA LEU A 110 -9.83 -3.91 0.12
C LEU A 110 -9.97 -2.49 -0.43
N ILE A 111 -10.80 -1.69 0.22
CA ILE A 111 -11.12 -0.33 -0.21
C ILE A 111 -10.26 0.67 0.59
N PRO A 112 -9.47 1.56 -0.05
CA PRO A 112 -8.75 2.61 0.69
C PRO A 112 -9.69 3.49 1.49
N TYR A 113 -9.19 4.04 2.59
CA TYR A 113 -9.94 5.07 3.30
C TYR A 113 -10.16 6.27 2.38
N PRO A 114 -11.42 6.68 2.15
CA PRO A 114 -11.69 7.94 1.47
C PRO A 114 -11.26 9.11 2.36
N LYS A 115 -11.21 10.31 1.79
CA LYS A 115 -10.85 11.54 2.51
C LYS A 115 -11.66 11.74 3.79
N SER A 116 -12.95 11.37 3.78
CA SER A 116 -13.75 11.22 5.01
C SER A 116 -15.03 10.43 4.73
N ALA A 117 -15.80 10.13 5.79
CA ALA A 117 -17.14 9.53 5.68
C ALA A 117 -18.13 10.32 4.81
N PHE A 118 -17.89 11.62 4.58
CA PHE A 118 -18.73 12.51 3.78
C PHE A 118 -18.08 12.94 2.46
N ASP A 119 -16.77 12.70 2.32
CA ASP A 119 -16.00 13.02 1.13
C ASP A 119 -15.38 11.72 0.62
N LEU A 120 -16.15 11.00 -0.20
CA LEU A 120 -15.84 9.67 -0.72
C LEU A 120 -14.85 9.71 -1.90
N ARG A 121 -13.79 10.49 -1.75
CA ARG A 121 -12.75 10.63 -2.77
C ARG A 121 -11.42 10.05 -2.27
N ILE A 122 -10.69 9.38 -3.16
CA ILE A 122 -9.36 8.82 -2.91
C ILE A 122 -8.35 9.39 -3.91
N THR A 123 -7.06 9.39 -3.56
CA THR A 123 -6.00 9.88 -4.43
C THR A 123 -5.63 8.85 -5.51
N PRO A 124 -4.97 9.26 -6.61
CA PRO A 124 -4.43 8.33 -7.60
C PRO A 124 -3.47 7.31 -6.99
N PHE A 125 -2.66 7.71 -6.02
CA PHE A 125 -1.77 6.80 -5.29
C PHE A 125 -2.54 5.76 -4.49
N GLN A 126 -3.59 6.16 -3.76
CA GLN A 126 -4.43 5.22 -3.00
C GLN A 126 -5.11 4.22 -3.94
N TYR A 127 -5.63 4.68 -5.08
CA TYR A 127 -6.21 3.81 -6.12
C TYR A 127 -5.17 2.82 -6.67
N HIS A 128 -3.97 3.31 -6.97
CA HIS A 128 -2.89 2.47 -7.50
C HIS A 128 -2.47 1.39 -6.48
N LEU A 129 -2.23 1.78 -5.23
CA LEU A 129 -1.90 0.84 -4.16
C LEU A 129 -3.01 -0.19 -3.95
N ALA A 130 -4.28 0.24 -3.98
CA ALA A 130 -5.42 -0.67 -3.92
C ALA A 130 -5.42 -1.66 -5.08
N SER A 131 -5.03 -1.23 -6.28
CA SER A 131 -4.99 -2.08 -7.48
C SER A 131 -3.96 -3.20 -7.32
N ILE A 132 -2.78 -2.90 -6.75
CA ILE A 132 -1.77 -3.91 -6.40
C ILE A 132 -2.37 -4.93 -5.43
N LEU A 133 -2.97 -4.45 -4.32
CA LEU A 133 -3.46 -5.31 -3.24
C LEU A 133 -4.68 -6.14 -3.64
N ASN A 134 -5.60 -5.61 -4.45
CA ASN A 134 -6.81 -6.34 -4.84
C ASN A 134 -6.55 -7.34 -5.98
N SER A 135 -5.41 -7.26 -6.68
CA SER A 135 -5.10 -8.12 -7.84
C SER A 135 -5.07 -9.62 -7.53
N LYS A 136 -4.82 -9.99 -6.26
CA LYS A 136 -4.75 -11.38 -5.81
C LYS A 136 -5.98 -11.81 -5.00
N LEU A 137 -6.97 -10.92 -4.84
CA LEU A 137 -8.22 -11.23 -4.14
C LEU A 137 -9.27 -11.81 -5.10
N PRO A 138 -10.09 -12.77 -4.65
CA PRO A 138 -11.14 -13.38 -5.46
C PRO A 138 -12.36 -12.45 -5.56
N SER A 139 -12.24 -11.37 -6.33
CA SER A 139 -13.25 -10.31 -6.46
C SER A 139 -13.61 -10.02 -7.92
N LEU A 140 -14.62 -9.17 -8.13
CA LEU A 140 -14.97 -8.64 -9.46
C LEU A 140 -14.05 -7.47 -9.89
N GLY A 141 -12.96 -7.24 -9.17
CA GLY A 141 -12.03 -6.14 -9.40
C GLY A 141 -12.28 -4.93 -8.49
N LEU A 142 -11.23 -4.15 -8.25
CA LEU A 142 -11.27 -2.96 -7.39
C LEU A 142 -12.36 -1.98 -7.82
N ASP A 143 -12.49 -1.72 -9.12
CA ASP A 143 -13.42 -0.71 -9.65
C ASP A 143 -14.87 -1.02 -9.30
N HIS A 144 -15.27 -2.30 -9.32
CA HIS A 144 -16.60 -2.72 -8.88
C HIS A 144 -16.81 -2.40 -7.40
N GLY A 145 -15.82 -2.67 -6.55
CA GLY A 145 -15.86 -2.33 -5.13
C GLY A 145 -16.00 -0.82 -4.90
N LEU A 146 -15.22 0.00 -5.60
CA LEU A 146 -15.29 1.46 -5.52
C LEU A 146 -16.66 1.98 -6.00
N GLN A 147 -17.18 1.41 -7.09
CA GLN A 147 -18.51 1.76 -7.62
C GLN A 147 -19.61 1.48 -6.60
N VAL A 148 -19.60 0.30 -5.95
CA VAL A 148 -20.58 -0.05 -4.90
C VAL A 148 -20.46 0.89 -3.71
N ALA A 149 -19.25 1.20 -3.26
CA ALA A 149 -19.01 2.17 -2.19
C ALA A 149 -19.48 3.59 -2.58
N GLY A 150 -19.48 3.91 -3.88
CA GLY A 150 -19.67 5.26 -4.40
C GLY A 150 -18.44 6.13 -4.14
N ILE A 151 -17.25 5.53 -4.18
CA ILE A 151 -15.96 6.22 -4.05
C ILE A 151 -15.43 6.56 -5.44
N SER A 152 -14.89 7.76 -5.60
CA SER A 152 -14.25 8.22 -6.84
C SER A 152 -12.77 8.59 -6.62
N VAL A 153 -11.99 8.58 -7.70
CA VAL A 153 -10.60 9.01 -7.68
C VAL A 153 -10.53 10.51 -7.99
N THR A 154 -9.73 11.26 -7.23
CA THR A 154 -9.48 12.69 -7.49
C THR A 154 -8.42 12.89 -8.58
N ASP A 155 -8.47 14.05 -9.24
CA ASP A 155 -7.38 14.50 -10.12
C ASP A 155 -6.16 15.04 -9.33
N GLU A 156 -6.32 15.26 -8.01
CA GLU A 156 -5.25 15.77 -7.15
C GLU A 156 -4.25 14.65 -6.80
N ALA A 157 -2.97 14.88 -7.11
CA ALA A 157 -1.87 14.01 -6.68
C ALA A 157 -1.61 14.20 -5.17
N GLY A 158 -2.44 13.56 -4.34
CA GLY A 158 -2.18 13.46 -2.90
C GLY A 158 -1.13 12.37 -2.65
N ILE A 159 0.07 12.79 -2.28
CA ILE A 159 1.17 11.96 -1.74
C ILE A 159 1.14 12.03 -0.22
#